data_AF-A0A7X3XQS1-F1
#
_entry.id   AF-A0A7X3XQS1-F1
#
_cell.length_a   1.000
_cell.length_b   1.000
_cell.length_c   1.000
_cell.angle_alpha   90.00
_cell.angle_beta   90.00
_cell.angle_gamma   90.00
#
_symmetry.space_group_name_H-M   'P 1'
#
loop_
_entity.id
_entity.type
_entity.pdbx_description
1 polymer ?
#
loop_
_entity_poly.entity_id
_entity_poly.type
_entity_poly.pdbx_seq_one_letter_code
_entity_poly.pdbx_strand_id
1 'polypeptide(L)'
;MAEQESEFDAKKITWFFIGLFGNIIGVLIASIYEPTPPASRLLERSPEYIALYTDSYKAKSRSIQLRQSLIGLVVPVVFIILWVILLGILI
;
A
#
# COMPACT_ATOMS: atom_id res chain seq x y z
N MET A 1 -13.66 9.93 11.18
CA MET A 1 -12.78 8.77 11.42
C MET A 1 -13.03 7.69 10.37
N ALA A 2 -14.28 7.26 10.16
CA ALA A 2 -14.66 6.28 9.13
C ALA A 2 -14.21 6.61 7.69
N GLU A 3 -14.38 7.85 7.23
CA GLU A 3 -13.95 8.26 5.87
C GLU A 3 -12.44 8.11 5.68
N GLN A 4 -11.65 8.46 6.69
CA GLN A 4 -10.19 8.33 6.66
C GLN A 4 -9.77 6.87 6.60
N GLU A 5 -10.43 6.00 7.37
CA GLU A 5 -10.17 4.56 7.33
C GLU A 5 -10.49 3.98 5.95
N SER A 6 -11.63 4.35 5.35
CA SER A 6 -12.02 3.90 4.02
C SER A 6 -11.04 4.33 2.92
N GLU A 7 -10.50 5.55 2.98
CA GLU A 7 -9.47 6.01 2.04
C GLU A 7 -8.17 5.22 2.18
N PHE A 8 -7.76 4.95 3.42
CA PHE A 8 -6.58 4.13 3.67
C PHE A 8 -6.80 2.69 3.21
N ASP A 9 -8.01 2.14 3.37
CA ASP A 9 -8.35 0.79 2.93
C ASP A 9 -8.39 0.68 1.40
N ALA A 10 -9.03 1.63 0.72
CA ALA A 10 -8.99 1.70 -0.73
C ALA A 10 -7.54 1.79 -1.25
N LYS A 11 -6.71 2.64 -0.64
CA LYS A 11 -5.28 2.73 -0.97
C LYS A 11 -4.55 1.41 -0.70
N LYS A 12 -4.80 0.74 0.43
CA LYS A 12 -4.19 -0.57 0.74
C LYS A 12 -4.46 -1.59 -0.36
N ILE A 13 -5.72 -1.70 -0.78
CA ILE A 13 -6.15 -2.64 -1.83
C ILE A 13 -5.46 -2.32 -3.14
N THR A 14 -5.40 -1.04 -3.54
CA THR A 14 -4.71 -0.62 -4.76
C THR A 14 -3.23 -1.02 -4.74
N TRP A 15 -2.51 -0.75 -3.65
CA TRP A 15 -1.08 -1.07 -3.55
C TRP A 15 -0.82 -2.57 -3.47
N PHE A 16 -1.74 -3.34 -2.87
CA PHE A 16 -1.69 -4.80 -2.93
C PHE A 16 -1.73 -5.30 -4.38
N PHE A 17 -2.66 -4.83 -5.20
CA PHE A 17 -2.76 -5.25 -6.60
C PHE A 17 -1.59 -4.75 -7.46
N ILE A 18 -1.07 -3.56 -7.18
CA ILE A 18 0.15 -3.06 -7.83
C ILE A 18 1.33 -3.99 -7.53
N GLY A 19 1.49 -4.45 -6.28
CA GLY A 19 2.50 -5.44 -5.93
C GLY A 19 2.27 -6.81 -6.58
N LEU A 20 1.01 -7.26 -6.61
CA LEU A 20 0.61 -8.56 -7.14
C LEU A 20 0.88 -8.68 -8.65
N PHE A 21 0.46 -7.69 -9.44
CA PHE A 21 0.61 -7.72 -10.90
C PHE A 21 1.91 -7.06 -11.37
N GLY A 22 2.33 -5.99 -10.71
CA GLY A 22 3.56 -5.25 -11.03
C GLY A 22 4.84 -5.89 -10.49
N ASN A 23 4.75 -6.92 -9.64
CA ASN A 23 5.89 -7.60 -9.03
C ASN A 23 6.91 -6.60 -8.42
N ILE A 24 8.20 -6.79 -8.68
CA ILE A 24 9.29 -5.94 -8.17
C ILE A 24 9.11 -4.49 -8.64
N ILE A 25 8.63 -4.27 -9.87
CA ILE A 25 8.39 -2.93 -10.41
C ILE A 25 7.30 -2.22 -9.61
N GLY A 26 6.25 -2.94 -9.22
CA GLY A 26 5.18 -2.41 -8.37
C GLY A 26 5.68 -1.94 -7.00
N VAL A 27 6.58 -2.72 -6.38
CA VAL A 27 7.22 -2.34 -5.11
C VAL A 27 8.15 -1.13 -5.29
N LEU A 28 8.89 -1.06 -6.40
CA LEU A 28 9.75 0.07 -6.70
C LEU A 28 8.93 1.36 -6.88
N ILE A 29 7.81 1.30 -7.61
CA ILE A 29 6.88 2.42 -7.76
C ILE A 29 6.36 2.88 -6.39
N ALA A 30 5.97 1.94 -5.52
CA ALA A 30 5.54 2.26 -4.15
C ALA A 30 6.64 2.91 -3.30
N SER A 31 7.92 2.70 -3.61
CA SER A 31 9.05 3.28 -2.87
C SER A 31 9.36 4.73 -3.23
N ILE A 32 9.09 5.11 -4.49
CA ILE A 32 9.35 6.45 -5.06
C ILE A 32 8.11 7.34 -5.08
N TYR A 33 6.92 6.76 -5.03
CA TYR A 33 5.67 7.51 -5.08
C TYR A 33 5.46 8.31 -3.78
N GLU A 34 5.31 9.62 -3.90
CA GLU A 34 5.03 10.49 -2.76
C GLU A 34 3.51 10.60 -2.50
N PRO A 35 3.01 10.11 -1.35
CA PRO A 35 1.60 10.23 -1.00
C PRO A 35 1.21 11.68 -0.66
N THR A 36 0.17 12.19 -1.33
CA THR A 36 -0.42 13.50 -1.02
C THR A 36 -1.68 13.36 -0.16
N PRO A 37 -1.82 14.15 0.92
CA PRO A 37 -3.05 14.20 1.71
C PRO A 37 -4.20 14.86 0.93
N PRO A 38 -5.46 14.49 1.22
CA PRO A 38 -6.63 15.09 0.55
C PRO A 38 -6.83 16.55 0.97
N ALA A 39 -7.04 17.43 -0.02
CA ALA A 39 -7.17 18.88 0.17
C ALA A 39 -8.35 19.28 1.07
N SER A 40 -9.43 18.49 1.06
CA SER A 40 -10.59 18.67 1.94
C SER A 40 -10.24 18.69 3.43
N ARG A 41 -9.15 18.01 3.84
CA ARG A 41 -8.71 17.98 5.25
C ARG A 41 -7.78 19.12 5.64
N LEU A 42 -7.26 19.84 4.65
CA LEU A 42 -6.30 20.94 4.85
C LEU A 42 -6.98 22.32 4.80
N LEU A 43 -8.18 22.39 4.21
CA LEU A 43 -8.98 23.61 4.17
C LEU A 43 -9.28 24.12 5.59
N GLU A 44 -9.06 25.42 5.79
CA GLU A 44 -9.33 26.16 7.05
C GLU A 44 -8.45 25.78 8.26
N ARG A 45 -7.37 25.02 8.06
CA ARG A 45 -6.40 24.70 9.14
C ARG A 45 -5.22 25.65 9.15
N SER A 46 -4.60 25.82 10.33
CA SER A 46 -3.39 26.63 10.45
C SER A 46 -2.24 26.03 9.64
N PRO A 47 -1.30 26.86 9.12
CA PRO A 47 -0.14 26.37 8.37
C PRO A 47 0.70 25.35 9.16
N GLU A 48 0.84 25.56 10.47
CA GLU A 48 1.55 24.64 11.37
C GLU A 48 0.88 23.27 11.45
N TYR A 49 -0.46 23.23 11.55
CA TYR A 49 -1.21 21.98 11.54
C TYR A 49 -1.08 21.25 10.20
N ILE A 50 -1.13 21.98 9.09
CA ILE A 50 -1.00 21.44 7.74
C ILE A 50 0.37 20.77 7.55
N ALA A 51 1.46 21.41 8.01
CA ALA A 51 2.79 20.86 7.92
C ALA A 51 2.92 19.55 8.71
N LEU A 52 2.54 19.58 10.00
CA LEU A 52 2.63 18.42 10.89
C LEU A 52 1.76 17.25 10.40
N TYR A 53 0.55 17.54 9.94
CA TYR A 53 -0.36 16.55 9.38
C TYR A 53 0.19 15.96 8.09
N THR A 54 0.74 16.78 7.19
CA THR A 54 1.27 16.32 5.91
C THR A 54 2.45 15.38 6.11
N ASP A 55 3.38 15.70 7.02
CA ASP A 55 4.55 14.87 7.30
C ASP A 55 4.15 13.52 7.90
N SER A 56 3.25 13.53 8.88
CA SER A 56 2.74 12.29 9.49
C SER A 56 1.94 11.44 8.50
N TYR A 57 1.11 12.08 7.66
CA TYR A 57 0.37 11.40 6.59
C TYR A 57 1.31 10.76 5.57
N LYS A 58 2.37 11.47 5.17
CA LYS A 58 3.36 10.98 4.21
C LYS A 58 4.09 9.75 4.74
N ALA A 59 4.61 9.84 5.97
CA ALA A 59 5.29 8.73 6.61
C ALA A 59 4.39 7.49 6.74
N LYS A 60 3.14 7.68 7.20
CA LYS A 60 2.19 6.57 7.36
C LYS A 60 1.80 5.96 6.02
N SER A 61 1.46 6.79 5.05
CA SER A 61 1.02 6.31 3.73
C SER A 61 2.13 5.54 3.02
N ARG A 62 3.38 6.03 3.05
CA ARG A 62 4.52 5.31 2.45
C ARG A 62 4.71 3.91 3.06
N SER A 63 4.59 3.81 4.39
CA SER A 63 4.69 2.50 5.08
C SER A 63 3.59 1.52 4.64
N ILE A 64 2.38 2.02 4.41
CA ILE A 64 1.25 1.23 3.91
C ILE A 64 1.49 0.79 2.47
N GLN A 65 1.92 1.70 1.61
CA GLN A 65 2.20 1.45 0.19
C GLN A 65 3.23 0.33 0.01
N LEU A 66 4.37 0.46 0.69
CA LEU A 66 5.44 -0.54 0.65
C LEU A 66 4.99 -1.88 1.20
N ARG A 67 4.35 -1.89 2.38
CA ARG A 67 3.92 -3.14 3.03
C ARG A 67 2.89 -3.89 2.18
N GLN A 68 1.90 -3.19 1.62
CA GLN A 68 0.87 -3.83 0.81
C GLN A 68 1.42 -4.31 -0.54
N SER A 69 2.31 -3.54 -1.16
CA SER A 69 2.98 -3.97 -2.40
C SER A 69 3.87 -5.19 -2.18
N LEU A 70 4.58 -5.25 -1.05
CA LEU A 70 5.37 -6.43 -0.66
C LEU A 70 4.49 -7.65 -0.38
N ILE A 71 3.36 -7.47 0.31
CA ILE A 71 2.39 -8.55 0.51
C ILE A 71 1.89 -9.05 -0.85
N GLY A 72 1.51 -8.15 -1.76
CA GLY A 72 1.09 -8.49 -3.12
C GLY A 72 2.15 -9.29 -3.88
N LEU A 73 3.43 -8.95 -3.74
CA LEU A 73 4.54 -9.68 -4.36
C LEU A 73 4.72 -11.11 -3.79
N VAL A 74 4.59 -11.28 -2.48
CA VAL A 74 4.89 -12.57 -1.80
C VAL A 74 3.74 -13.57 -1.96
N VAL A 75 2.49 -13.11 -1.95
CA VAL A 75 1.30 -13.96 -2.07
C VAL A 75 1.35 -14.96 -3.25
N PRO A 76 1.61 -14.55 -4.51
CA PRO A 76 1.60 -15.48 -5.64
C PRO A 76 2.73 -16.51 -5.53
N VAL A 77 3.89 -16.14 -4.99
CA VAL A 77 5.01 -17.07 -4.75
C VAL A 77 4.60 -18.16 -3.77
N VAL A 78 3.94 -17.79 -2.67
CA VAL A 78 3.43 -18.76 -1.69
C VAL A 78 2.39 -19.69 -2.32
N PHE A 79 1.46 -19.16 -3.12
CA PHE A 79 0.46 -19.98 -3.82
C PHE A 79 1.09 -20.98 -4.79
N ILE A 80 2.11 -20.56 -5.56
CA ILE A 80 2.83 -21.45 -6.48
C ILE A 80 3.54 -22.57 -5.72
N ILE A 81 4.23 -22.25 -4.62
CA ILE A 81 4.94 -23.24 -3.79
C ILE A 81 3.95 -24.28 -3.24
N LEU A 82 2.82 -23.83 -2.69
CA LEU A 82 1.78 -24.73 -2.17
C LEU A 82 1.20 -25.63 -3.26
N TRP A 83 0.99 -25.09 -4.46
CA TRP A 83 0.47 -25.84 -5.60
C TRP A 83 1.46 -26.91 -6.10
N VAL A 84 2.75 -26.57 -6.17
CA VAL A 84 3.81 -27.53 -6.54
C VAL A 84 3.93 -28.66 -5.52
N ILE A 85 3.87 -28.35 -4.22
CA ILE A 85 3.90 -29.36 -3.15
C ILE A 85 2.70 -30.31 -3.28
N LEU A 86 1.49 -29.76 -3.48
CA LEU A 86 0.28 -30.56 -3.63
C LEU A 86 0.31 -31.47 -4.86
N LEU A 87 0.82 -30.98 -6.00
CA LEU A 87 1.02 -31.83 -7.18
C LEU A 87 2.06 -32.93 -6.95
N GLY A 88 3.16 -32.63 -6.26
CA GLY A 88 4.19 -33.61 -5.94
C GLY A 88 3.71 -34.71 -4.98
N ILE A 89 2.71 -34.43 -4.14
CA ILE A 89 2.06 -35.43 -3.28
C ILE A 89 1.06 -36.30 -4.07
N LEU A 90 0.48 -35.75 -5.15
CA LEU A 90 -0.56 -36.41 -5.95
C LEU A 90 0.01 -37.41 -6.98
N ILE A 91 1.26 -37.23 -7.42
CA ILE A 91 1.98 -38.09 -8.38
C ILE A 91 2.68 -39.23 -7.65
#